data_AF-A0AAE0WIK6-F1
#
_entry.id   AF-A0AAE0WIK6-F1
#
_cell.length_a   1.000
_cell.length_b   1.000
_cell.length_c   1.000
_cell.angle_alpha   90.00
_cell.angle_beta   90.00
_cell.angle_gamma   90.00
#
_symmetry.space_group_name_H-M   'P 1'
#
loop_
_entity.id
_entity.type
_entity.pdbx_description
1 polymer ?
#
loop_
_entity_poly.entity_id
_entity_poly.type
_entity_poly.pdbx_seq_one_letter_code
_entity_poly.pdbx_strand_id
1 'polypeptide(L)'
;MSTFASILLYALTASAEHHLRTNNIAIRQNGNTNTSILVTNLCSETIYPAILTQGGTGPQNTGWVAAPNTNVTVQVSEDWQGRVWARSNCTFNSNGQGNANGGGSQCTTGDCGGLLACKGPGAAPATLAEFTLTGSDQQTFYDISLVDGYNYPLAIVMQPNGNQALQNIDPSTTNPSCVASIGNFFTGSNYNPYTNNQQFLGTSSSQPLPFDTKNTASSISSWCPWDLQVNPPTAPGNGVYPYPDDNIQRPVYNPCTSACVKYGQANYCCTGSYNNPNKCSPSYYSKAAKSACPDAYSYAYDDQTSTFVIPSGAGFQVVFCPGGKSTNIIGSKGAGSIKHQRR
;
A
#
# COMPACT_ATOMS: atom_id res chain seq x y z
N MET A 1 -18.25 -46.50 17.52
CA MET A 1 -17.12 -46.21 16.62
C MET A 1 -17.36 -44.84 16.00
N SER A 2 -16.33 -44.00 16.04
CA SER A 2 -16.37 -42.54 16.14
C SER A 2 -16.99 -41.78 14.97
N THR A 3 -17.82 -40.81 15.32
CA THR A 3 -18.21 -39.65 14.49
C THR A 3 -17.07 -38.64 14.48
N PHE A 4 -16.42 -38.45 13.33
CA PHE A 4 -15.45 -37.36 13.14
C PHE A 4 -16.22 -36.05 12.90
N ALA A 5 -16.27 -35.19 13.92
CA ALA A 5 -16.65 -33.80 13.77
C ALA A 5 -15.44 -33.03 13.23
N SER A 6 -15.50 -32.64 11.95
CA SER A 6 -14.56 -31.68 11.37
C SER A 6 -14.76 -30.32 12.02
N ILE A 7 -13.86 -29.97 12.95
CA ILE A 7 -13.74 -28.63 13.49
C ILE A 7 -13.15 -27.76 12.37
N LEU A 8 -14.00 -27.00 11.67
CA LEU A 8 -13.54 -25.86 10.89
C LEU A 8 -12.90 -24.87 11.88
N LEU A 9 -11.57 -24.85 11.95
CA LEU A 9 -10.84 -23.71 12.48
C LEU A 9 -11.11 -22.54 11.52
N TYR A 10 -12.11 -21.72 11.85
CA TYR A 10 -12.16 -20.36 11.34
C TYR A 10 -10.92 -19.66 11.90
N ALA A 11 -9.91 -19.47 11.05
CA ALA A 11 -8.85 -18.53 11.34
C ALA A 11 -9.52 -17.16 11.49
N LEU A 12 -9.65 -16.69 12.73
CA LEU A 12 -9.91 -15.29 13.04
C LEU A 12 -8.71 -14.51 12.50
N THR A 13 -8.77 -14.12 11.24
CA THR A 13 -7.86 -13.10 10.71
C THR A 13 -8.16 -11.84 11.49
N ALA A 14 -7.29 -11.47 12.42
CA ALA A 14 -7.35 -10.15 13.04
C ALA A 14 -7.14 -9.13 11.92
N SER A 15 -8.24 -8.58 11.41
CA SER A 15 -8.21 -7.43 10.51
C SER A 15 -7.87 -6.22 11.35
N ALA A 16 -6.83 -5.47 10.98
CA ALA A 16 -6.65 -4.12 11.51
C ALA A 16 -7.94 -3.33 11.28
N GLU A 17 -8.30 -2.44 12.20
CA GLU A 17 -9.30 -1.43 11.87
C GLU A 17 -8.72 -0.50 10.81
N HIS A 18 -9.06 -0.76 9.54
CA HIS A 18 -8.87 0.20 8.46
C HIS A 18 -10.02 1.20 8.57
N HIS A 19 -9.71 2.50 8.57
CA HIS A 19 -10.73 3.57 8.56
C HIS A 19 -11.66 3.55 7.34
N LEU A 20 -11.46 2.61 6.40
CA LEU A 20 -12.44 2.28 5.37
C LEU A 20 -13.67 1.50 5.88
N ARG A 21 -13.77 1.20 7.19
CA ARG A 21 -15.03 0.79 7.82
C ARG A 21 -15.22 1.54 9.12
N THR A 22 -16.11 2.54 9.13
CA THR A 22 -17.08 2.88 10.21
C THR A 22 -17.63 4.31 10.10
N ASN A 23 -18.18 4.67 8.94
CA ASN A 23 -19.33 5.58 8.93
C ASN A 23 -20.38 4.95 8.03
N ASN A 24 -21.66 5.04 8.39
CA ASN A 24 -22.77 4.50 7.61
C ASN A 24 -22.60 4.87 6.14
N ILE A 25 -22.13 3.91 5.34
CA ILE A 25 -21.85 4.10 3.93
C ILE A 25 -23.22 4.30 3.29
N ALA A 26 -23.54 5.55 2.96
CA ALA A 26 -24.57 5.77 1.96
C ALA A 26 -24.06 5.08 0.71
N ILE A 27 -24.62 3.91 0.40
CA ILE A 27 -24.32 3.20 -0.84
C ILE A 27 -24.81 4.10 -1.98
N ARG A 28 -23.95 4.98 -2.48
CA ARG A 28 -24.19 5.66 -3.73
C ARG A 28 -23.87 4.63 -4.81
N GLN A 29 -24.90 4.20 -5.54
CA GLN A 29 -24.79 3.24 -6.65
C GLN A 29 -25.05 3.92 -8.00
N ASN A 30 -25.05 5.24 -8.05
CA ASN A 30 -25.48 6.00 -9.22
C ASN A 30 -24.34 6.74 -9.94
N GLY A 31 -23.07 6.47 -9.61
CA GLY A 31 -21.93 7.01 -10.36
C GLY A 31 -21.75 6.34 -11.72
N ASN A 32 -21.47 7.11 -12.77
CA ASN A 32 -21.08 6.58 -14.07
C ASN A 32 -19.70 5.91 -13.97
N THR A 33 -19.46 4.80 -14.69
CA THR A 33 -18.16 4.09 -14.70
C THR A 33 -17.17 4.77 -15.65
N ASN A 34 -16.66 5.93 -15.26
CA ASN A 34 -15.79 6.76 -16.10
C ASN A 34 -14.47 7.17 -15.45
N THR A 35 -14.22 6.77 -14.19
CA THR A 35 -12.96 7.12 -13.52
C THR A 35 -11.91 6.06 -13.76
N SER A 36 -10.79 6.48 -14.36
CA SER A 36 -9.69 5.60 -14.73
C SER A 36 -8.74 5.33 -13.56
N ILE A 37 -8.45 4.06 -13.31
CA ILE A 37 -7.35 3.62 -12.46
C ILE A 37 -6.35 2.88 -13.35
N LEU A 38 -5.24 3.55 -13.65
CA LEU A 38 -4.11 2.98 -14.41
C LEU A 38 -3.18 2.26 -13.45
N VAL A 39 -2.91 0.99 -13.68
CA VAL A 39 -1.98 0.22 -12.84
C VAL A 39 -0.76 -0.14 -13.65
N THR A 40 0.43 0.21 -13.17
CA THR A 40 1.70 0.05 -13.89
C THR A 40 2.67 -0.81 -13.10
N ASN A 41 3.26 -1.80 -13.76
CA ASN A 41 4.35 -2.60 -13.23
C ASN A 41 5.70 -2.07 -13.76
N LEU A 42 6.48 -1.40 -12.91
CA LEU A 42 7.89 -1.06 -13.20
C LEU A 42 8.88 -1.94 -12.42
N CYS A 43 8.39 -3.00 -11.77
CA CYS A 43 9.25 -4.00 -11.16
C CYS A 43 10.00 -4.76 -12.26
N SER A 44 11.21 -5.24 -11.94
CA SER A 44 11.98 -6.11 -12.84
C SER A 44 11.39 -7.51 -12.99
N GLU A 45 10.40 -7.84 -12.15
CA GLU A 45 9.71 -9.12 -12.09
C GLU A 45 8.23 -8.98 -12.46
N THR A 46 7.63 -10.12 -12.84
CA THR A 46 6.18 -10.22 -13.00
C THR A 46 5.51 -10.12 -11.64
N ILE A 47 4.54 -9.22 -11.54
CA ILE A 47 3.68 -9.09 -10.37
C ILE A 47 2.25 -9.46 -10.74
N TYR A 48 1.41 -9.63 -9.72
CA TYR A 48 -0.01 -9.92 -9.93
C TYR A 48 -0.85 -8.87 -9.23
N PRO A 49 -1.16 -7.73 -9.88
CA PRO A 49 -2.00 -6.72 -9.30
C PRO A 49 -3.39 -7.26 -8.97
N ALA A 50 -4.02 -6.63 -8.00
CA ALA A 50 -5.35 -6.96 -7.52
C ALA A 50 -6.09 -5.71 -7.06
N ILE A 51 -7.40 -5.73 -7.23
CA ILE A 51 -8.30 -4.62 -6.89
C ILE A 51 -9.46 -5.17 -6.08
N LEU A 52 -9.80 -4.48 -4.99
CA LEU A 52 -11.00 -4.74 -4.21
C LEU A 52 -11.87 -3.48 -4.17
N THR A 53 -13.14 -3.66 -4.47
CA THR A 53 -14.17 -2.62 -4.31
C THR A 53 -14.86 -2.80 -2.96
N GLN A 54 -14.91 -1.73 -2.18
CA GLN A 54 -15.57 -1.65 -0.87
C GLN A 54 -16.85 -0.79 -0.94
N GLY A 55 -16.95 0.11 -1.92
CA GLY A 55 -18.13 0.91 -2.22
C GLY A 55 -18.15 1.39 -3.67
N GLY A 56 -19.32 1.75 -4.19
CA GLY A 56 -19.52 2.08 -5.60
C GLY A 56 -19.46 0.85 -6.53
N THR A 57 -19.16 1.09 -7.81
CA THR A 57 -19.01 0.06 -8.84
C THR A 57 -17.55 -0.11 -9.22
N GLY A 58 -17.04 -1.33 -9.05
CA GLY A 58 -15.68 -1.72 -9.40
C GLY A 58 -15.51 -2.21 -10.84
N PRO A 59 -14.26 -2.53 -11.23
CA PRO A 59 -14.00 -3.10 -12.54
C PRO A 59 -14.41 -4.58 -12.61
N GLN A 60 -14.68 -5.08 -13.81
CA GLN A 60 -14.90 -6.52 -14.04
C GLN A 60 -13.63 -7.35 -13.79
N ASN A 61 -12.48 -6.80 -14.17
CA ASN A 61 -11.19 -7.44 -13.94
C ASN A 61 -10.60 -6.96 -12.60
N THR A 62 -10.60 -7.84 -11.60
CA THR A 62 -10.15 -7.55 -10.23
C THR A 62 -8.76 -8.11 -9.92
N GLY A 63 -8.09 -8.74 -10.88
CA GLY A 63 -6.71 -9.16 -10.76
C GLY A 63 -6.18 -9.89 -11.98
N TRP A 64 -4.91 -9.66 -12.31
CA TRP A 64 -4.29 -10.15 -13.54
C TRP A 64 -2.78 -10.36 -13.36
N VAL A 65 -2.15 -10.95 -14.37
CA VAL A 65 -0.69 -11.10 -14.47
C VAL A 65 -0.12 -9.86 -15.15
N ALA A 66 0.85 -9.20 -14.53
CA ALA A 66 1.50 -8.00 -15.09
C ALA A 66 3.00 -8.24 -15.26
N ALA A 67 3.45 -8.43 -16.50
CA ALA A 67 4.88 -8.51 -16.82
C ALA A 67 5.60 -7.16 -16.57
N PRO A 68 6.93 -7.15 -16.45
CA PRO A 68 7.69 -5.90 -16.35
C PRO A 68 7.35 -4.91 -17.46
N ASN A 69 7.28 -3.63 -17.11
CA ASN A 69 6.99 -2.51 -18.02
C ASN A 69 5.61 -2.58 -18.71
N THR A 70 4.63 -3.23 -18.07
CA THR A 70 3.24 -3.25 -18.54
C THR A 70 2.36 -2.30 -17.74
N ASN A 71 1.26 -1.88 -18.36
CA ASN A 71 0.22 -1.13 -17.68
C ASN A 71 -1.17 -1.62 -18.12
N VAL A 72 -2.13 -1.53 -17.20
CA VAL A 72 -3.53 -1.88 -17.43
C VAL A 72 -4.40 -0.79 -16.83
N THR A 73 -5.30 -0.23 -17.64
CA THR A 73 -6.33 0.70 -17.17
C THR A 73 -7.59 -0.08 -16.84
N VAL A 74 -8.14 0.16 -15.66
CA VAL A 74 -9.49 -0.26 -15.30
C VAL A 74 -10.38 0.96 -15.08
N GLN A 75 -11.69 0.77 -15.19
CA GLN A 75 -12.68 1.82 -14.95
C GLN A 75 -13.48 1.50 -13.69
N VAL A 76 -13.73 2.52 -12.89
CA VAL A 76 -14.56 2.47 -11.69
C VAL A 76 -15.57 3.61 -11.71
N SER A 77 -16.60 3.53 -10.87
CA SER A 77 -17.55 4.63 -10.71
C SER A 77 -16.90 5.84 -10.02
N GLU A 78 -17.44 7.02 -10.26
CA GLU A 78 -16.97 8.28 -9.64
C GLU A 78 -17.06 8.28 -8.10
N ASP A 79 -17.93 7.45 -7.52
CA ASP A 79 -18.10 7.25 -6.08
C ASP A 79 -17.34 6.02 -5.53
N TRP A 80 -16.43 5.44 -6.33
CA TRP A 80 -15.70 4.24 -5.95
C TRP A 80 -14.87 4.41 -4.68
N GLN A 81 -14.98 3.41 -3.82
CA GLN A 81 -14.14 3.22 -2.65
C GLN A 81 -13.51 1.85 -2.75
N GLY A 82 -12.20 1.78 -2.63
CA GLY A 82 -11.50 0.52 -2.77
C GLY A 82 -10.00 0.66 -2.68
N ARG A 83 -9.34 -0.44 -3.00
CA ARG A 83 -7.88 -0.57 -2.84
C ARG A 83 -7.26 -1.37 -3.97
N VAL A 84 -6.01 -1.05 -4.24
CA VAL A 84 -5.14 -1.71 -5.23
C VAL A 84 -3.87 -2.20 -4.52
N TRP A 85 -3.46 -3.43 -4.79
CA TRP A 85 -2.19 -3.99 -4.29
C TRP A 85 -1.57 -4.93 -5.30
N ALA A 86 -0.32 -5.33 -5.07
CA ALA A 86 0.38 -6.34 -5.86
C ALA A 86 0.66 -7.58 -5.04
N ARG A 87 0.67 -8.73 -5.71
CA ARG A 87 1.00 -10.03 -5.15
C ARG A 87 2.29 -10.54 -5.76
N SER A 88 3.10 -11.21 -4.95
CA SER A 88 4.42 -11.72 -5.37
C SER A 88 4.41 -13.23 -5.59
N ASN A 89 5.22 -13.67 -6.55
CA ASN A 89 5.56 -15.08 -6.79
C ASN A 89 4.33 -16.00 -6.80
N CYS A 90 3.34 -15.65 -7.63
CA CYS A 90 2.10 -16.41 -7.71
C CYS A 90 2.19 -17.56 -8.73
N THR A 91 1.44 -18.65 -8.47
CA THR A 91 1.13 -19.69 -9.45
C THR A 91 -0.37 -19.98 -9.47
N PHE A 92 -0.97 -19.97 -10.66
CA PHE A 92 -2.38 -20.24 -10.86
C PHE A 92 -2.57 -21.40 -11.85
N ASN A 93 -3.57 -22.24 -11.59
CA ASN A 93 -4.05 -23.20 -12.58
C ASN A 93 -4.72 -22.49 -13.78
N SER A 94 -5.10 -23.26 -14.80
CA SER A 94 -5.60 -22.73 -16.07
C SER A 94 -6.89 -21.90 -15.97
N ASN A 95 -7.71 -22.11 -14.93
CA ASN A 95 -8.92 -21.33 -14.70
C ASN A 95 -8.73 -20.15 -13.73
N GLY A 96 -7.50 -19.91 -13.25
CA GLY A 96 -7.18 -18.82 -12.33
C GLY A 96 -7.74 -19.00 -10.92
N GLN A 97 -8.06 -20.23 -10.52
CA GLN A 97 -8.70 -20.59 -9.25
C GLN A 97 -7.92 -21.70 -8.55
N GLY A 98 -6.93 -21.31 -7.74
CA GLY A 98 -6.08 -22.24 -7.00
C GLY A 98 -4.67 -22.40 -7.57
N ASN A 99 -3.82 -23.12 -6.84
CA ASN A 99 -2.41 -23.27 -7.17
C ASN A 99 -2.26 -24.20 -8.38
N ALA A 100 -1.38 -23.84 -9.32
CA ALA A 100 -1.08 -24.67 -10.50
C ALA A 100 -0.69 -26.12 -10.15
N ASN A 101 -0.09 -26.33 -8.98
CA ASN A 101 0.47 -27.62 -8.55
C ASN A 101 -0.44 -28.43 -7.61
N GLY A 102 -1.65 -27.94 -7.29
CA GLY A 102 -2.60 -28.62 -6.40
C GLY A 102 -2.28 -28.42 -4.90
N GLY A 103 -2.95 -27.44 -4.28
CA GLY A 103 -2.85 -27.13 -2.84
C GLY A 103 -1.88 -26.00 -2.49
N GLY A 104 -1.99 -25.47 -1.25
CA GLY A 104 -1.14 -24.39 -0.72
C GLY A 104 -1.55 -22.97 -1.14
N SER A 105 -0.86 -21.96 -0.58
CA SER A 105 -1.01 -20.55 -0.98
C SER A 105 -0.57 -20.36 -2.44
N GLN A 106 -1.29 -19.53 -3.18
CA GLN A 106 -1.04 -19.30 -4.60
C GLN A 106 0.04 -18.25 -4.78
N CYS A 107 0.08 -17.25 -3.89
CA CYS A 107 1.08 -16.18 -3.88
C CYS A 107 1.88 -16.21 -2.57
N THR A 108 3.13 -15.74 -2.62
CA THR A 108 3.96 -15.58 -1.41
C THR A 108 3.48 -14.41 -0.55
N THR A 109 2.99 -13.33 -1.15
CA THR A 109 2.39 -12.19 -0.43
C THR A 109 1.15 -11.69 -1.15
N GLY A 110 0.22 -11.08 -0.40
CA GLY A 110 -0.97 -10.43 -0.96
C GLY A 110 -2.04 -11.38 -1.49
N ASP A 111 -1.93 -12.69 -1.29
CA ASP A 111 -2.88 -13.68 -1.84
C ASP A 111 -4.32 -13.35 -1.43
N CYS A 112 -5.28 -13.51 -2.33
CA CYS A 112 -6.67 -13.11 -2.08
C CYS A 112 -7.63 -14.30 -2.06
N GLY A 113 -7.21 -15.39 -1.41
CA GLY A 113 -7.96 -16.64 -1.33
C GLY A 113 -7.74 -17.55 -2.54
N GLY A 114 -6.56 -17.46 -3.15
CA GLY A 114 -6.14 -18.30 -4.27
C GLY A 114 -6.77 -17.98 -5.61
N LEU A 115 -7.33 -16.77 -5.77
CA LEU A 115 -7.98 -16.34 -7.00
C LEU A 115 -7.07 -15.38 -7.77
N LEU A 116 -6.91 -15.57 -9.08
CA LEU A 116 -6.26 -14.56 -9.92
C LEU A 116 -7.10 -13.27 -9.91
N ALA A 117 -8.40 -13.39 -10.18
CA ALA A 117 -9.38 -12.32 -10.04
C ALA A 117 -9.93 -12.29 -8.62
N CYS A 118 -9.42 -11.37 -7.80
CA CYS A 118 -9.74 -11.30 -6.38
C CYS A 118 -11.22 -10.99 -6.12
N LYS A 119 -11.79 -11.62 -5.09
CA LYS A 119 -13.15 -11.38 -4.59
C LYS A 119 -13.18 -10.82 -3.16
N GLY A 120 -12.01 -10.60 -2.58
CA GLY A 120 -11.86 -10.19 -1.19
C GLY A 120 -10.52 -9.50 -0.95
N PRO A 121 -10.19 -9.22 0.33
CA PRO A 121 -8.90 -8.66 0.71
C PRO A 121 -7.73 -9.54 0.24
N GLY A 122 -6.58 -8.91 0.03
CA GLY A 122 -5.31 -9.62 0.02
C GLY A 122 -4.88 -9.97 1.45
N ALA A 123 -4.21 -11.10 1.62
CA ALA A 123 -3.56 -11.51 2.85
C ALA A 123 -2.29 -10.69 3.06
N ALA A 124 -2.10 -10.20 4.28
CA ALA A 124 -0.91 -9.47 4.66
C ALA A 124 0.36 -10.36 4.64
N PRO A 125 1.55 -9.79 4.36
CA PRO A 125 1.77 -8.36 4.13
C PRO A 125 1.38 -7.89 2.72
N ALA A 126 0.77 -6.71 2.64
CA ALA A 126 0.45 -6.05 1.37
C ALA A 126 0.53 -4.52 1.50
N THR A 127 1.34 -3.88 0.66
CA THR A 127 1.32 -2.41 0.49
C THR A 127 0.05 -2.05 -0.29
N LEU A 128 -0.77 -1.16 0.25
CA LEU A 128 -2.06 -0.78 -0.35
C LEU A 128 -2.01 0.65 -0.91
N ALA A 129 -2.61 0.85 -2.09
CA ALA A 129 -3.11 2.14 -2.52
C ALA A 129 -4.62 2.18 -2.23
N GLU A 130 -5.06 3.08 -1.38
CA GLU A 130 -6.46 3.17 -0.92
C GLU A 130 -7.12 4.44 -1.47
N PHE A 131 -8.39 4.34 -1.86
CA PHE A 131 -9.12 5.41 -2.51
C PHE A 131 -10.54 5.57 -1.98
N THR A 132 -11.00 6.81 -1.96
CA THR A 132 -12.39 7.21 -1.79
C THR A 132 -12.63 8.40 -2.70
N LEU A 133 -13.13 8.13 -3.91
CA LEU A 133 -13.14 9.10 -5.02
C LEU A 133 -14.20 10.20 -4.88
N THR A 134 -15.29 9.92 -4.16
CA THR A 134 -16.27 10.93 -3.76
C THR A 134 -16.62 10.73 -2.29
N GLY A 135 -15.80 11.33 -1.42
CA GLY A 135 -16.04 11.42 0.02
C GLY A 135 -16.96 12.59 0.38
N SER A 136 -16.82 13.08 1.63
CA SER A 136 -17.49 14.30 2.08
C SER A 136 -17.11 15.51 1.21
N ASP A 137 -18.01 16.47 1.07
CA ASP A 137 -17.78 17.75 0.39
C ASP A 137 -17.23 17.65 -1.06
N GLN A 138 -17.51 16.55 -1.77
CA GLN A 138 -17.03 16.30 -3.14
C GLN A 138 -15.50 16.28 -3.23
N GLN A 139 -14.86 15.65 -2.25
CA GLN A 139 -13.41 15.45 -2.20
C GLN A 139 -13.04 13.99 -2.47
N THR A 140 -11.94 13.80 -3.19
CA THR A 140 -11.24 12.53 -3.26
C THR A 140 -10.24 12.44 -2.13
N PHE A 141 -10.28 11.32 -1.40
CA PHE A 141 -9.27 10.94 -0.41
C PHE A 141 -8.51 9.72 -0.90
N TYR A 142 -7.20 9.74 -0.74
CA TYR A 142 -6.36 8.60 -1.11
C TYR A 142 -5.08 8.60 -0.31
N ASP A 143 -4.47 7.42 -0.22
CA ASP A 143 -3.31 7.20 0.60
C ASP A 143 -2.57 5.92 0.21
N ILE A 144 -1.29 5.86 0.61
CA ILE A 144 -0.52 4.62 0.63
C ILE A 144 -0.56 4.08 2.05
N SER A 145 -0.87 2.81 2.22
CA SER A 145 -1.09 2.21 3.52
C SER A 145 -0.23 0.98 3.75
N LEU A 146 0.49 1.01 4.88
CA LEU A 146 1.30 -0.07 5.42
C LEU A 146 0.64 -0.69 6.67
N VAL A 147 -0.64 -0.39 6.93
CA VAL A 147 -1.41 -0.97 8.04
C VAL A 147 -1.43 -2.51 7.94
N ASP A 148 -1.54 -3.02 6.72
CA ASP A 148 -1.48 -4.45 6.39
C ASP A 148 -0.06 -4.93 6.07
N GLY A 149 0.98 -4.15 6.39
CA GLY A 149 2.35 -4.52 6.09
C GLY A 149 2.88 -3.91 4.79
N TYR A 150 4.08 -4.32 4.41
CA TYR A 150 4.78 -3.88 3.21
C TYR A 150 5.19 -5.09 2.38
N ASN A 151 4.89 -5.09 1.09
CA ASN A 151 5.47 -6.05 0.15
C ASN A 151 6.06 -5.34 -1.07
N TYR A 152 5.37 -4.44 -1.77
CA TYR A 152 5.94 -3.76 -2.94
C TYR A 152 6.13 -2.27 -2.69
N PRO A 153 7.18 -1.64 -3.27
CA PRO A 153 7.23 -0.20 -3.41
C PRO A 153 6.04 0.28 -4.25
N LEU A 154 5.44 1.39 -3.86
CA LEU A 154 4.22 1.88 -4.49
C LEU A 154 4.26 3.41 -4.60
N ALA A 155 3.72 3.95 -5.69
CA ALA A 155 3.37 5.36 -5.81
C ALA A 155 1.95 5.53 -6.33
N ILE A 156 1.33 6.65 -5.97
CA ILE A 156 0.04 7.09 -6.52
C ILE A 156 0.29 8.40 -7.28
N VAL A 157 -0.16 8.47 -8.53
CA VAL A 157 0.00 9.63 -9.40
C VAL A 157 -1.38 10.11 -9.83
N MET A 158 -1.76 11.33 -9.45
CA MET A 158 -3.03 11.93 -9.86
C MET A 158 -3.07 12.12 -11.37
N GLN A 159 -4.19 11.76 -12.00
CA GLN A 159 -4.45 11.96 -13.42
C GLN A 159 -5.64 12.92 -13.59
N PRO A 160 -5.45 14.15 -14.12
CA PRO A 160 -6.53 15.11 -14.28
C PRO A 160 -7.69 14.64 -15.18
N ASN A 161 -7.52 13.59 -15.98
CA ASN A 161 -8.56 12.96 -16.82
C ASN A 161 -9.36 13.96 -17.69
N GLY A 162 -8.68 14.97 -18.24
CA GLY A 162 -9.32 16.02 -19.05
C GLY A 162 -10.05 17.12 -18.25
N ASN A 163 -10.09 17.03 -16.93
CA ASN A 163 -10.69 18.06 -16.07
C ASN A 163 -9.72 19.24 -15.89
N GLN A 164 -10.06 20.39 -16.49
CA GLN A 164 -9.24 21.60 -16.45
C GLN A 164 -9.00 22.13 -15.04
N ALA A 165 -9.97 21.96 -14.12
CA ALA A 165 -9.82 22.39 -12.74
C ALA A 165 -8.72 21.61 -11.99
N LEU A 166 -8.51 20.35 -12.37
CA LEU A 166 -7.49 19.48 -11.77
C LEU A 166 -6.10 19.65 -12.40
N GLN A 167 -6.01 20.19 -13.61
CA GLN A 167 -4.72 20.44 -14.28
C GLN A 167 -3.84 21.46 -13.55
N ASN A 168 -4.45 22.35 -12.75
CA ASN A 168 -3.74 23.39 -12.01
C ASN A 168 -3.24 22.91 -10.64
N ILE A 169 -3.55 21.67 -10.24
CA ILE A 169 -3.06 21.10 -8.97
C ILE A 169 -1.60 20.70 -9.17
N ASP A 170 -0.71 21.23 -8.32
CA ASP A 170 0.71 20.93 -8.32
C ASP A 170 0.96 19.44 -7.98
N PRO A 171 1.43 18.62 -8.93
CA PRO A 171 1.60 17.18 -8.70
C PRO A 171 2.65 16.85 -7.63
N SER A 172 3.57 17.78 -7.33
CA SER A 172 4.53 17.62 -6.24
C SER A 172 3.91 17.71 -4.83
N THR A 173 2.61 18.00 -4.75
CA THR A 173 1.82 18.02 -3.52
C THR A 173 0.88 16.81 -3.39
N THR A 174 0.70 16.03 -4.46
CA THR A 174 -0.36 15.03 -4.56
C THR A 174 0.12 13.63 -4.89
N ASN A 175 1.38 13.44 -5.27
CA ASN A 175 1.85 12.17 -5.83
C ASN A 175 2.80 11.44 -4.87
N PRO A 176 2.30 10.82 -3.79
CA PRO A 176 3.14 10.14 -2.81
C PRO A 176 3.82 8.90 -3.38
N SER A 177 4.98 8.57 -2.83
CA SER A 177 5.65 7.29 -3.04
C SER A 177 6.17 6.70 -1.73
N CYS A 178 6.12 5.37 -1.63
CA CYS A 178 6.71 4.59 -0.56
C CYS A 178 7.68 3.56 -1.16
N VAL A 179 8.98 3.74 -0.89
CA VAL A 179 10.06 2.88 -1.37
C VAL A 179 10.86 2.38 -0.18
N ALA A 180 10.42 1.25 0.39
CA ALA A 180 10.98 0.65 1.60
C ALA A 180 11.72 -0.69 1.31
N SER A 181 12.32 -0.81 0.13
CA SER A 181 13.16 -1.96 -0.25
C SER A 181 14.27 -1.54 -1.19
N ILE A 182 15.44 -2.20 -1.11
CA ILE A 182 16.64 -1.72 -1.78
C ILE A 182 16.78 -2.10 -3.27
N GLY A 183 15.93 -2.99 -3.80
CA GLY A 183 16.05 -3.50 -5.18
C GLY A 183 16.12 -2.41 -6.27
N ASN A 184 15.42 -1.29 -6.10
CA ASN A 184 15.44 -0.11 -6.97
C ASN A 184 15.62 1.21 -6.18
N PHE A 185 16.21 1.12 -4.99
CA PHE A 185 16.40 2.27 -4.11
C PHE A 185 17.66 3.04 -4.47
N PHE A 186 17.62 4.38 -4.34
CA PHE A 186 18.80 5.20 -4.59
C PHE A 186 19.68 5.34 -3.33
N THR A 187 20.91 4.83 -3.41
CA THR A 187 21.84 4.73 -2.28
C THR A 187 22.54 6.05 -1.91
N GLY A 188 22.59 7.03 -2.81
CA GLY A 188 23.25 8.32 -2.56
C GLY A 188 22.41 9.34 -1.79
N SER A 189 23.07 10.38 -1.27
CA SER A 189 22.41 11.53 -0.61
C SER A 189 21.69 12.45 -1.60
N ASN A 190 22.19 12.56 -2.84
CA ASN A 190 21.67 13.46 -3.87
C ASN A 190 20.81 12.73 -4.91
N TYR A 191 19.71 12.11 -4.48
CA TYR A 191 18.76 11.51 -5.42
C TYR A 191 18.07 12.60 -6.23
N ASN A 192 18.18 12.54 -7.55
CA ASN A 192 17.47 13.43 -8.46
C ASN A 192 16.99 12.64 -9.69
N PRO A 193 15.69 12.30 -9.80
CA PRO A 193 15.16 11.62 -10.98
C PRO A 193 14.90 12.52 -12.17
N TYR A 194 15.13 13.84 -12.05
CA TYR A 194 14.82 14.83 -13.08
C TYR A 194 16.02 15.21 -13.95
N THR A 195 17.10 14.43 -13.92
CA THR A 195 18.25 14.64 -14.80
C THR A 195 17.82 14.55 -16.26
N ASN A 196 18.46 15.33 -17.14
CA ASN A 196 18.15 15.35 -18.57
C ASN A 196 16.68 15.69 -18.89
N ASN A 197 16.04 16.55 -18.10
CA ASN A 197 14.63 16.97 -18.26
C ASN A 197 13.63 15.81 -18.19
N GLN A 198 14.00 14.70 -17.55
CA GLN A 198 13.08 13.59 -17.32
C GLN A 198 11.96 14.00 -16.37
N GLN A 199 10.75 13.53 -16.68
CA GLN A 199 9.61 13.60 -15.78
C GLN A 199 9.64 12.38 -14.85
N PHE A 200 9.19 12.54 -13.61
CA PHE A 200 9.10 11.46 -12.64
C PHE A 200 7.80 11.57 -11.86
N LEU A 201 6.97 10.51 -11.89
CA LEU A 201 5.70 10.45 -11.18
C LEU A 201 4.82 11.70 -11.39
N GLY A 202 4.73 12.19 -12.62
CA GLY A 202 3.94 13.38 -12.99
C GLY A 202 4.56 14.73 -12.59
N THR A 203 5.81 14.76 -12.17
CA THR A 203 6.54 15.98 -11.80
C THR A 203 7.81 16.17 -12.63
N SER A 204 8.42 17.36 -12.55
CA SER A 204 9.64 17.72 -13.28
C SER A 204 10.65 18.43 -12.38
N SER A 205 11.84 18.77 -12.90
CA SER A 205 12.85 19.55 -12.19
C SER A 205 12.37 20.95 -11.75
N SER A 206 11.35 21.52 -12.39
CA SER A 206 10.80 22.83 -11.99
C SER A 206 9.87 22.75 -10.77
N GLN A 207 9.24 21.60 -10.55
CA GLN A 207 8.35 21.31 -9.43
C GLN A 207 8.62 19.89 -8.93
N PRO A 208 9.80 19.65 -8.32
CA PRO A 208 10.23 18.31 -7.94
C PRO A 208 9.43 17.78 -6.76
N LEU A 209 9.26 16.46 -6.70
CA LEU A 209 8.75 15.79 -5.51
C LEU A 209 9.71 15.99 -4.34
N PRO A 210 9.20 16.31 -3.14
CA PRO A 210 9.99 16.35 -1.94
C PRO A 210 10.31 14.92 -1.47
N PHE A 211 11.51 14.44 -1.78
CA PHE A 211 11.98 13.13 -1.34
C PHE A 211 12.50 13.16 0.09
N ASP A 212 12.36 12.04 0.79
CA ASP A 212 13.02 11.85 2.06
C ASP A 212 14.55 11.84 1.89
N THR A 213 15.21 12.66 2.69
CA THR A 213 16.67 12.80 2.72
C THR A 213 17.30 12.09 3.92
N LYS A 214 16.49 11.61 4.87
CA LYS A 214 16.96 10.98 6.11
C LYS A 214 17.37 9.53 5.88
N ASN A 215 16.67 8.82 5.01
CA ASN A 215 16.94 7.41 4.76
C ASN A 215 18.13 7.18 3.82
N THR A 216 18.90 6.15 4.17
CA THR A 216 20.01 5.59 3.39
C THR A 216 19.66 4.19 2.94
N ALA A 217 20.44 3.61 2.03
CA ALA A 217 20.26 2.20 1.66
C ALA A 217 20.40 1.25 2.86
N SER A 218 21.22 1.61 3.85
CA SER A 218 21.37 0.83 5.09
C SER A 218 20.15 0.92 6.00
N SER A 219 19.57 2.12 6.18
CA SER A 219 18.34 2.24 6.98
C SER A 219 17.15 1.56 6.29
N ILE A 220 17.06 1.63 4.96
CA ILE A 220 16.01 0.94 4.19
C ILE A 220 16.22 -0.56 4.07
N SER A 221 17.44 -1.07 4.12
CA SER A 221 17.64 -2.54 4.15
C SER A 221 17.27 -3.13 5.52
N SER A 222 17.18 -2.31 6.57
CA SER A 222 17.04 -2.77 7.96
C SER A 222 15.84 -2.23 8.72
N TRP A 223 14.97 -1.41 8.11
CA TRP A 223 13.82 -0.80 8.80
C TRP A 223 12.82 -1.83 9.34
N CYS A 224 12.61 -2.95 8.65
CA CYS A 224 11.63 -3.96 9.07
C CYS A 224 12.17 -4.74 10.29
N PRO A 225 11.47 -4.74 11.43
CA PRO A 225 11.84 -5.53 12.60
C PRO A 225 11.95 -7.03 12.28
N TRP A 226 12.92 -7.72 12.89
CA TRP A 226 13.25 -9.11 12.57
C TRP A 226 12.08 -10.08 12.72
N ASP A 227 11.29 -9.91 13.77
CA ASP A 227 10.12 -10.75 14.12
C ASP A 227 8.92 -10.56 13.16
N LEU A 228 8.97 -9.49 12.37
CA LEU A 228 7.93 -9.08 11.41
C LEU A 228 8.30 -9.39 9.96
N GLN A 229 9.54 -9.77 9.69
CA GLN A 229 9.97 -10.21 8.38
C GLN A 229 9.29 -11.53 7.99
N VAL A 230 8.84 -11.64 6.73
CA VAL A 230 8.27 -12.89 6.22
C VAL A 230 9.33 -13.99 6.12
N ASN A 231 10.56 -13.62 5.74
CA ASN A 231 11.69 -14.55 5.63
C ASN A 231 12.87 -14.08 6.49
N PRO A 232 12.80 -14.13 7.84
CA PRO A 232 13.90 -13.69 8.68
C PRO A 232 15.12 -14.61 8.50
N PRO A 233 16.36 -14.08 8.48
CA PRO A 233 17.57 -14.89 8.44
C PRO A 233 17.71 -15.69 9.73
N THR A 234 18.49 -16.77 9.73
CA THR A 234 18.66 -17.60 10.93
C THR A 234 19.17 -16.78 12.13
N ALA A 235 18.47 -16.89 13.26
CA ALA A 235 18.89 -16.24 14.51
C ALA A 235 20.24 -16.79 15.00
N PRO A 236 21.12 -15.96 15.59
CA PRO A 236 22.35 -16.43 16.22
C PRO A 236 22.05 -17.33 17.43
N GLY A 237 23.03 -18.12 17.86
CA GLY A 237 22.86 -19.38 18.61
C GLY A 237 21.89 -19.43 19.80
N ASN A 238 21.54 -18.31 20.45
CA ASN A 238 20.55 -18.26 21.53
C ASN A 238 19.09 -18.05 21.06
N GLY A 239 18.84 -17.97 19.75
CA GLY A 239 17.51 -17.75 19.18
C GLY A 239 16.95 -16.33 19.36
N VAL A 240 17.73 -15.41 19.92
CA VAL A 240 17.37 -14.00 20.10
C VAL A 240 18.11 -13.20 19.04
N TYR A 241 17.42 -12.31 18.31
CA TYR A 241 18.11 -11.35 17.44
C TYR A 241 18.64 -10.18 18.28
N PRO A 242 19.95 -10.07 18.52
CA PRO A 242 20.52 -8.85 19.08
C PRO A 242 20.29 -7.68 18.13
N TYR A 243 19.68 -6.61 18.64
CA TYR A 243 19.57 -5.35 17.94
C TYR A 243 20.59 -4.37 18.52
N PRO A 244 21.43 -3.69 17.72
CA PRO A 244 21.57 -3.75 16.27
C PRO A 244 22.81 -4.56 15.87
N ASP A 245 22.75 -5.88 15.76
CA ASP A 245 23.91 -6.62 15.24
C ASP A 245 24.02 -6.46 13.72
N ASP A 246 25.16 -5.91 13.32
CA ASP A 246 25.56 -5.42 12.01
C ASP A 246 26.15 -6.52 11.10
N ASN A 247 26.35 -7.73 11.62
CA ASN A 247 27.01 -8.82 10.90
C ASN A 247 26.06 -9.85 10.26
N ILE A 248 24.74 -9.74 10.45
CA ILE A 248 23.77 -10.62 9.79
C ILE A 248 23.29 -9.98 8.50
N GLN A 249 23.70 -10.56 7.36
CA GLN A 249 23.28 -10.09 6.04
C GLN A 249 21.76 -10.24 5.87
N ARG A 250 21.09 -9.11 5.66
CA ARG A 250 19.65 -9.07 5.36
C ARG A 250 19.42 -9.41 3.88
N PRO A 251 18.33 -10.13 3.55
CA PRO A 251 17.96 -10.27 2.14
C PRO A 251 17.68 -8.88 1.56
N VAL A 252 18.06 -8.69 0.29
CA VAL A 252 17.87 -7.45 -0.47
C VAL A 252 16.40 -7.00 -0.49
N TYR A 253 15.49 -7.97 -0.32
CA TYR A 253 14.07 -7.76 -0.23
C TYR A 253 13.48 -8.69 0.83
N ASN A 254 12.71 -8.14 1.77
CA ASN A 254 11.91 -8.91 2.72
C ASN A 254 10.57 -8.21 2.95
N PRO A 255 9.44 -8.83 2.60
CA PRO A 255 8.14 -8.30 2.99
C PRO A 255 8.05 -8.18 4.52
N CYS A 256 7.38 -7.14 4.98
CA CYS A 256 7.29 -6.79 6.39
C CYS A 256 5.83 -6.85 6.85
N THR A 257 5.54 -7.78 7.74
CA THR A 257 4.23 -7.92 8.38
C THR A 257 4.00 -6.81 9.38
N SER A 258 2.81 -6.23 9.47
CA SER A 258 2.53 -5.24 10.52
C SER A 258 2.39 -5.89 11.89
N ALA A 259 2.57 -5.10 12.96
CA ALA A 259 2.38 -5.60 14.33
C ALA A 259 0.94 -6.08 14.57
N CYS A 260 -0.07 -5.44 13.98
CA CYS A 260 -1.45 -5.91 14.09
C CYS A 260 -1.60 -7.31 13.48
N VAL A 261 -1.15 -7.49 12.24
CA VAL A 261 -1.27 -8.79 11.55
C VAL A 261 -0.52 -9.88 12.30
N LYS A 262 0.67 -9.57 12.83
CA LYS A 262 1.48 -10.55 13.55
C LYS A 262 0.85 -11.01 14.87
N TYR A 263 0.37 -10.05 15.68
CA TYR A 263 0.00 -10.32 17.06
C TYR A 263 -1.51 -10.36 17.32
N GLY A 264 -2.32 -9.74 16.45
CA GLY A 264 -3.77 -9.65 16.60
C GLY A 264 -4.25 -8.92 17.86
N GLN A 265 -3.37 -8.20 18.56
CA GLN A 265 -3.72 -7.54 19.83
C GLN A 265 -4.44 -6.22 19.58
N ALA A 266 -5.42 -5.92 20.42
CA ALA A 266 -6.30 -4.76 20.27
C ALA A 266 -5.53 -3.41 20.23
N ASN A 267 -4.43 -3.29 20.97
CA ASN A 267 -3.56 -2.11 20.97
C ASN A 267 -2.77 -1.94 19.67
N TYR A 268 -2.42 -3.03 18.97
CA TYR A 268 -1.76 -2.95 17.66
C TYR A 268 -2.75 -2.77 16.52
N CYS A 269 -3.92 -3.37 16.63
CA CYS A 269 -4.97 -3.32 15.62
C CYS A 269 -5.95 -2.15 15.81
N CYS A 270 -5.79 -1.37 16.89
CA CYS A 270 -6.65 -0.27 17.27
C CYS A 270 -8.13 -0.64 17.41
N THR A 271 -8.42 -1.80 18.00
CA THR A 271 -9.79 -2.31 18.12
C THR A 271 -10.30 -2.25 19.56
N GLY A 272 -11.62 -2.39 19.74
CA GLY A 272 -12.24 -2.45 21.07
C GLY A 272 -11.96 -1.21 21.91
N SER A 273 -11.33 -1.38 23.09
CA SER A 273 -10.95 -0.25 23.95
C SER A 273 -9.92 0.69 23.34
N TYR A 274 -9.22 0.25 22.29
CA TYR A 274 -8.24 1.02 21.54
C TYR A 274 -8.81 1.61 20.25
N ASN A 275 -10.11 1.43 19.95
CA ASN A 275 -10.78 2.12 18.85
C ASN A 275 -11.02 3.60 19.22
N ASN A 276 -9.93 4.32 19.42
CA ASN A 276 -9.89 5.75 19.67
C ASN A 276 -8.46 6.26 19.40
N PRO A 277 -8.28 7.37 18.66
CA PRO A 277 -6.95 7.92 18.36
C PRO A 277 -6.17 8.35 19.62
N ASN A 278 -6.84 8.71 20.71
CA ASN A 278 -6.19 9.06 21.98
C ASN A 278 -5.76 7.82 22.80
N LYS A 279 -6.20 6.61 22.41
CA LYS A 279 -5.91 5.36 23.12
C LYS A 279 -5.00 4.43 22.34
N CYS A 280 -5.11 4.39 21.02
CA CYS A 280 -4.21 3.61 20.19
C CYS A 280 -2.96 4.42 19.84
N SER A 281 -1.81 4.00 20.37
CA SER A 281 -0.52 4.66 20.11
C SER A 281 0.28 3.93 19.03
N PRO A 282 1.14 4.64 18.27
CA PRO A 282 2.01 4.01 17.29
C PRO A 282 2.89 2.90 17.89
N SER A 283 2.86 1.73 17.27
CA SER A 283 3.70 0.58 17.64
C SER A 283 5.15 0.74 17.20
N TYR A 284 6.03 -0.18 17.61
CA TYR A 284 7.42 -0.21 17.12
C TYR A 284 7.47 -0.44 15.59
N TYR A 285 6.58 -1.27 15.05
CA TYR A 285 6.40 -1.42 13.61
C TYR A 285 5.99 -0.09 12.96
N SER A 286 4.97 0.56 13.52
CA SER A 286 4.41 1.79 12.95
C SER A 286 5.46 2.89 12.88
N LYS A 287 6.26 3.05 13.95
CA LYS A 287 7.38 3.99 13.98
C LYS A 287 8.44 3.65 12.91
N ALA A 288 8.77 2.37 12.73
CA ALA A 288 9.73 1.93 11.72
C ALA A 288 9.20 2.14 10.29
N ALA A 289 7.96 1.75 10.03
CA ALA A 289 7.28 1.95 8.75
C ALA A 289 7.19 3.43 8.38
N LYS A 290 6.82 4.29 9.33
CA LYS A 290 6.74 5.75 9.14
C LYS A 290 8.11 6.37 8.88
N SER A 291 9.16 5.84 9.52
CA SER A 291 10.53 6.26 9.22
C SER A 291 10.92 5.93 7.78
N ALA A 292 10.52 4.78 7.24
CA ALA A 292 10.84 4.37 5.88
C ALA A 292 9.96 5.05 4.81
N CYS A 293 8.68 5.30 5.12
CA CYS A 293 7.70 5.93 4.23
C CYS A 293 6.93 7.03 4.97
N PRO A 294 7.46 8.27 4.99
CA PRO A 294 6.88 9.38 5.76
C PRO A 294 5.44 9.74 5.36
N ASP A 295 5.08 9.64 4.08
CA ASP A 295 3.74 9.97 3.58
C ASP A 295 2.75 8.79 3.62
N ALA A 296 3.16 7.60 4.10
CA ALA A 296 2.29 6.42 4.16
C ALA A 296 1.68 6.21 5.55
N TYR A 297 0.48 5.63 5.59
CA TYR A 297 -0.15 5.18 6.83
C TYR A 297 0.66 4.05 7.45
N SER A 298 1.09 4.23 8.69
CA SER A 298 1.88 3.22 9.42
C SER A 298 1.06 2.41 10.44
N TYR A 299 -0.15 2.88 10.77
CA TYR A 299 -1.16 2.23 11.62
C TYR A 299 -2.51 2.93 11.40
N ALA A 300 -3.58 2.42 12.02
CA ALA A 300 -4.93 2.93 11.79
C ALA A 300 -5.02 4.45 11.92
N TYR A 301 -4.64 5.05 13.05
CA TYR A 301 -4.85 6.50 13.30
C TYR A 301 -3.69 7.41 12.83
N ASP A 302 -3.01 7.07 11.73
CA ASP A 302 -1.94 7.89 11.14
C ASP A 302 -2.45 8.90 10.08
N ASP A 303 -3.57 9.57 10.35
CA ASP A 303 -4.33 10.34 9.34
C ASP A 303 -3.65 11.65 8.92
N GLN A 304 -3.24 12.46 9.90
CA GLN A 304 -2.73 13.83 9.69
C GLN A 304 -1.47 13.90 8.84
N THR A 305 -0.74 12.79 8.69
CA THR A 305 0.54 12.77 7.96
C THR A 305 0.56 11.79 6.80
N SER A 306 -0.60 11.24 6.42
CA SER A 306 -0.68 10.16 5.42
C SER A 306 -1.86 10.26 4.45
N THR A 307 -2.83 11.14 4.73
CA THR A 307 -3.99 11.34 3.83
C THR A 307 -3.74 12.46 2.85
N PHE A 308 -3.99 12.18 1.57
CA PHE A 308 -4.04 13.19 0.51
C PHE A 308 -5.49 13.47 0.13
N VAL A 309 -5.76 14.75 -0.17
CA VAL A 309 -7.10 15.25 -0.46
C VAL A 309 -7.05 16.17 -1.66
N ILE A 310 -7.90 15.91 -2.65
CA ILE A 310 -8.10 16.75 -3.84
C ILE A 310 -9.59 16.86 -4.17
N PRO A 311 -10.04 17.82 -5.00
CA PRO A 311 -11.40 17.80 -5.53
C PRO A 311 -11.70 16.50 -6.30
N SER A 312 -12.93 16.02 -6.23
CA SER A 312 -13.37 14.83 -6.97
C SER A 312 -13.27 15.00 -8.50
N GLY A 313 -13.22 13.86 -9.20
CA GLY A 313 -13.19 13.80 -10.67
C GLY A 313 -11.82 13.48 -11.29
N ALA A 314 -10.78 13.27 -10.47
CA ALA A 314 -9.49 12.78 -10.93
C ALA A 314 -9.55 11.28 -11.23
N GLY A 315 -8.81 10.84 -12.25
CA GLY A 315 -8.31 9.47 -12.34
C GLY A 315 -7.01 9.33 -11.56
N PHE A 316 -6.51 8.10 -11.45
CA PHE A 316 -5.25 7.82 -10.74
C PHE A 316 -4.43 6.78 -11.47
N GLN A 317 -3.11 6.88 -11.29
CA GLN A 317 -2.18 5.83 -11.66
C GLN A 317 -1.52 5.26 -10.39
N VAL A 318 -1.60 3.94 -10.22
CA VAL A 318 -0.87 3.18 -9.20
C VAL A 318 0.37 2.58 -9.86
N VAL A 319 1.55 2.98 -9.40
CA VAL A 319 2.84 2.53 -9.95
C VAL A 319 3.52 1.62 -8.95
N PHE A 320 3.72 0.36 -9.31
CA PHE A 320 4.54 -0.57 -8.53
C PHE A 320 6.00 -0.45 -8.92
N CYS A 321 6.89 -0.50 -7.91
CA CYS A 321 8.33 -0.28 -8.07
C CYS A 321 8.69 1.01 -8.82
N PRO A 322 8.20 2.19 -8.38
CA PRO A 322 8.52 3.47 -9.03
C PRO A 322 10.02 3.81 -9.01
N GLY A 323 10.82 3.09 -8.21
CA GLY A 323 12.23 3.35 -7.96
C GLY A 323 12.43 4.58 -7.06
N GLY A 324 13.69 4.92 -6.80
CA GLY A 324 14.02 6.15 -6.09
C GLY A 324 13.90 6.07 -4.57
N LYS A 325 13.43 7.16 -3.96
CA LYS A 325 13.20 7.28 -2.51
C LYS A 325 11.73 7.55 -2.22
N SER A 326 11.29 7.21 -1.00
CA SER A 326 9.98 7.62 -0.49
C SER A 326 9.85 9.14 -0.48
N THR A 327 8.63 9.64 -0.65
CA THR A 327 8.34 11.06 -0.51
C THR A 327 8.13 11.48 0.95
N ASN A 328 8.29 12.77 1.21
CA ASN A 328 7.93 13.45 2.46
C ASN A 328 7.18 14.76 2.13
N ILE A 329 6.10 14.64 1.35
CA ILE A 329 5.28 15.75 0.87
C ILE A 329 4.63 16.49 2.04
N ILE A 330 3.92 15.77 2.92
CA ILE A 330 3.16 16.41 3.99
C ILE A 330 4.10 17.09 4.99
N GLY A 331 5.21 16.43 5.33
CA GLY A 331 6.23 16.98 6.22
C GLY A 331 7.01 18.16 5.64
N SER A 332 7.19 18.23 4.32
CA SER A 332 7.96 19.28 3.65
C SER A 332 7.17 20.56 3.36
N LYS A 333 5.89 20.44 2.98
CA LYS A 333 5.05 21.59 2.59
C LYS A 333 4.06 22.04 3.66
N GLY A 334 3.98 21.32 4.78
CA GLY A 334 3.10 21.61 5.91
C GLY A 334 1.62 21.26 5.66
N ALA A 335 0.95 20.80 6.72
CA ALA A 335 -0.47 20.44 6.74
C ALA A 335 -1.45 21.57 6.34
N GLY A 336 -0.98 22.81 6.17
CA GLY A 336 -1.79 23.94 5.70
C GLY A 336 -1.91 24.01 4.18
N SER A 337 -0.98 23.42 3.44
CA SER A 337 -0.93 23.43 1.96
C SER A 337 -1.76 22.30 1.33
N ILE A 338 -2.05 21.27 2.12
CA ILE A 338 -2.90 20.12 1.80
C ILE A 338 -4.03 20.21 2.81
N LYS A 339 -5.25 20.58 2.40
CA LYS A 339 -6.38 20.71 3.35
C LYS A 339 -6.66 19.33 3.95
N HIS A 340 -6.09 19.04 5.13
CA HIS A 340 -6.44 17.87 5.92
C HIS A 340 -7.82 18.10 6.53
N GLN A 341 -8.87 17.81 5.76
CA GLN A 341 -10.14 17.49 6.37
C GLN A 341 -10.04 16.04 6.84
N ARG A 342 -10.24 15.81 8.13
CA ARG A 342 -10.48 14.46 8.63
C ARG A 342 -11.72 13.94 7.89
N ARG A 343 -11.65 12.70 7.41
CA ARG A 343 -12.83 12.01 6.89
C ARG A 343 -13.90 11.89 7.98
#